data_AF-A0A923I5R4-F1
#
_entry.id   AF-A0A923I5R4-F1
#
_cell.length_a   1.000
_cell.length_b   1.000
_cell.length_c   1.000
_cell.angle_alpha   90.00
_cell.angle_beta   90.00
_cell.angle_gamma   90.00
#
_symmetry.space_group_name_H-M   'P 1'
#
loop_
_entity.id
_entity.type
_entity.pdbx_description
1 polymer ?
#
loop_
_entity_poly.entity_id
_entity_poly.type
_entity_poly.pdbx_seq_one_letter_code
_entity_poly.pdbx_strand_id
1 'polypeptide(L)'
;MAKILQDISIGNNLQRIRKMRGLTQNDVCARMASLGRPMLQSTYAQIETGARNIFISDLIALRTVLNTQYDEIFKGLSPINKYEQGVE
;
A
#
# COMPACT_ATOMS: atom_id res chain seq x y z
N MET A 1 1.60 12.11 13.98
CA MET A 1 1.65 12.13 12.50
C MET A 1 0.41 11.43 11.94
N ALA A 2 -0.27 12.06 10.99
CA ALA A 2 -1.47 11.51 10.36
C ALA A 2 -1.12 10.47 9.27
N LYS A 3 -2.03 9.52 9.03
CA LYS A 3 -1.91 8.49 7.98
C LYS A 3 -3.03 8.68 6.95
N ILE A 4 -2.81 8.19 5.74
CA ILE A 4 -3.92 7.94 4.79
C ILE A 4 -4.70 6.75 5.34
N LEU A 5 -6.00 6.95 5.56
CA LEU A 5 -6.92 5.88 5.91
C LEU A 5 -7.19 5.04 4.67
N GLN A 6 -7.03 3.72 4.77
CA GLN A 6 -7.40 2.75 3.74
C GLN A 6 -8.86 2.32 3.97
N ASP A 7 -9.82 3.23 3.79
CA ASP A 7 -11.24 2.85 3.74
C ASP A 7 -11.55 1.95 2.53
N ILE A 8 -10.73 2.08 1.48
CA ILE A 8 -10.56 1.10 0.41
C ILE A 8 -9.10 0.64 0.42
N SER A 9 -8.89 -0.68 0.35
CA SER A 9 -7.54 -1.26 0.42
C SER A 9 -6.79 -1.09 -0.90
N ILE A 10 -5.63 -0.43 -0.85
CA ILE A 10 -4.61 -0.48 -1.93
C ILE A 10 -3.72 -1.73 -1.83
N GLY A 11 -3.86 -2.50 -0.75
CA GLY A 11 -2.98 -3.61 -0.40
C GLY A 11 -2.91 -4.72 -1.45
N ASN A 12 -4.05 -5.06 -2.06
CA ASN A 12 -4.11 -6.06 -3.13
C ASN A 12 -3.27 -5.65 -4.36
N ASN A 13 -3.30 -4.37 -4.72
CA ASN A 13 -2.50 -3.84 -5.82
C ASN A 13 -1.00 -3.84 -5.47
N LEU A 14 -0.64 -3.43 -4.26
CA LEU A 14 0.75 -3.49 -3.79
C LEU A 14 1.29 -4.92 -3.82
N GLN A 15 0.51 -5.90 -3.33
CA GLN A 15 0.90 -7.30 -3.35
C GLN A 15 1.07 -7.84 -4.77
N ARG A 16 0.12 -7.53 -5.67
CA ARG A 16 0.18 -7.93 -7.08
C ARG A 16 1.44 -7.39 -7.74
N ILE A 17 1.70 -6.09 -7.62
CA ILE A 17 2.88 -5.43 -8.21
C ILE A 17 4.16 -6.04 -7.62
N ARG A 18 4.23 -6.23 -6.30
CA ARG A 18 5.38 -6.85 -5.64
C ARG A 18 5.69 -8.24 -6.21
N LYS A 19 4.68 -9.10 -6.33
CA LYS A 19 4.82 -10.45 -6.92
C LYS A 19 5.26 -10.38 -8.38
N MET A 20 4.70 -9.47 -9.19
CA MET A 20 5.12 -9.25 -10.58
C MET A 20 6.59 -8.82 -10.69
N ARG A 21 7.15 -8.18 -9.66
CA ARG A 21 8.57 -7.80 -9.60
C ARG A 21 9.47 -8.87 -8.95
N GLY A 22 8.92 -10.03 -8.60
CA GLY A 22 9.67 -11.11 -7.97
C GLY A 22 10.20 -10.77 -6.57
N LEU A 23 9.61 -9.80 -5.89
CA LEU A 23 10.08 -9.33 -4.58
C LEU A 23 9.35 -10.06 -3.45
N THR A 24 10.09 -10.42 -2.41
CA THR A 24 9.52 -10.79 -1.11
C THR A 24 9.12 -9.54 -0.32
N GLN A 25 8.34 -9.70 0.75
CA GLN A 25 8.04 -8.58 1.65
C GLN A 25 9.29 -8.07 2.35
N ASN A 26 10.26 -8.95 2.66
CA ASN A 26 11.55 -8.56 3.22
C ASN A 26 12.37 -7.71 2.23
N ASP A 27 12.37 -8.05 0.94
CA ASP A 27 13.07 -7.24 -0.08
C ASP A 27 12.51 -5.82 -0.15
N VAL A 28 11.18 -5.67 -0.05
CA VAL A 28 10.53 -4.35 0.01
C VAL A 28 10.99 -3.60 1.26
N CYS A 29 10.93 -4.23 2.44
CA CYS A 29 11.39 -3.61 3.69
C CYS A 29 12.86 -3.18 3.65
N ALA A 30 13.74 -4.01 3.08
CA ALA A 30 15.16 -3.69 2.93
C ALA A 30 15.36 -2.45 2.04
N ARG A 31 14.68 -2.38 0.89
CA ARG A 31 14.74 -1.23 -0.02
C ARG A 31 14.12 0.03 0.58
N MET A 32 13.03 -0.12 1.35
CA MET A 32 12.42 0.99 2.08
C MET A 32 13.39 1.55 3.13
N ALA A 33 14.13 0.69 3.84
CA ALA A 33 15.18 1.12 4.78
C ALA A 33 16.30 1.91 4.07
N SER A 34 16.73 1.50 2.87
CA SER A 34 17.71 2.25 2.06
C SER A 34 17.23 3.64 1.65
N LEU A 35 15.92 3.88 1.61
CA LEU A 35 15.31 5.19 1.37
C LEU A 35 15.02 5.98 2.66
N GLY A 36 15.54 5.54 3.81
CA GLY A 36 15.29 6.19 5.11
C GLY A 36 13.87 5.98 5.64
N ARG A 37 13.17 4.94 5.16
CA ARG A 37 11.80 4.59 5.55
C ARG A 37 11.73 3.16 6.12
N PRO A 38 12.49 2.80 7.17
CA PRO A 38 12.49 1.44 7.68
C PRO A 38 11.12 1.03 8.22
N MET A 39 10.71 -0.20 7.93
CA MET A 39 9.49 -0.80 8.49
C MET A 39 9.66 -2.31 8.68
N LEU A 40 8.97 -2.86 9.67
CA LEU A 40 8.93 -4.30 9.89
C LEU A 40 8.21 -5.00 8.73
N GLN A 41 8.62 -6.22 8.40
CA GLN A 41 7.93 -7.03 7.40
C GLN A 41 6.47 -7.28 7.76
N SER A 42 6.15 -7.48 9.04
CA SER A 42 4.77 -7.62 9.52
C SER A 42 3.95 -6.34 9.31
N THR A 43 4.57 -5.17 9.44
CA THR A 43 3.94 -3.87 9.15
C THR A 43 3.59 -3.76 7.67
N TYR A 44 4.52 -4.13 6.79
CA TYR A 44 4.27 -4.13 5.35
C TYR A 44 3.21 -5.18 4.95
N ALA A 45 3.24 -6.37 5.56
CA ALA A 45 2.22 -7.39 5.35
C ALA A 45 0.81 -6.90 5.73
N GLN A 46 0.67 -6.17 6.85
CA GLN A 46 -0.61 -5.56 7.24
C GLN A 46 -1.08 -4.46 6.29
N ILE A 47 -0.16 -3.77 5.61
CA ILE A 47 -0.51 -2.81 4.55
C ILE A 47 -1.04 -3.57 3.33
N GLU A 48 -0.39 -4.67 2.93
CA GLU A 48 -0.85 -5.52 1.81
C GLU A 48 -2.21 -6.17 2.06
N THR A 49 -2.58 -6.47 3.31
CA THR A 49 -3.91 -7.00 3.66
C THR A 49 -4.95 -5.92 3.93
N GLY A 50 -4.58 -4.64 3.88
CA GLY A 50 -5.47 -3.53 4.24
C GLY A 50 -5.73 -3.38 5.75
N ALA A 51 -5.15 -4.23 6.59
CA ALA A 51 -5.30 -4.18 8.05
C ALA A 51 -4.59 -2.97 8.68
N ARG A 52 -3.73 -2.26 7.93
CA ARG A 52 -3.01 -1.09 8.44
C ARG A 52 -2.96 0.06 7.44
N ASN A 53 -3.23 1.25 7.95
CA ASN A 53 -3.06 2.52 7.25
C ASN A 53 -1.59 2.87 6.96
N ILE A 54 -1.37 3.68 5.93
CA ILE A 54 -0.03 4.03 5.41
C ILE A 54 0.24 5.53 5.53
N PHE A 55 1.51 5.92 5.70
CA PHE A 55 1.91 7.32 5.59
C PHE A 55 2.10 7.72 4.12
N ILE A 56 1.80 8.98 3.76
CA ILE A 56 2.03 9.50 2.39
C ILE A 56 3.49 9.30 1.95
N SER A 57 4.44 9.57 2.85
CA SER A 57 5.86 9.39 2.56
C SER A 57 6.26 7.92 2.33
N ASP A 58 5.61 6.96 3.00
CA ASP A 58 5.79 5.54 2.70
C ASP A 58 5.20 5.18 1.34
N LEU A 59 4.03 5.72 1.00
CA LEU A 59 3.41 5.48 -0.29
C LEU A 59 4.31 5.96 -1.45
N ILE A 60 4.91 7.15 -1.30
CA ILE A 60 5.87 7.70 -2.27
C ILE A 60 7.11 6.80 -2.37
N ALA A 61 7.64 6.33 -1.24
CA ALA A 61 8.80 5.43 -1.24
C ALA A 61 8.47 4.06 -1.86
N LEU A 62 7.29 3.49 -1.58
CA LEU A 62 6.83 2.22 -2.16
C LEU A 62 6.70 2.30 -3.68
N ARG A 63 6.24 3.44 -4.22
CA ARG A 63 6.20 3.67 -5.67
C ARG A 63 7.57 3.48 -6.30
N THR A 64 8.62 3.99 -5.66
CA THR A 64 10.02 3.82 -6.09
C THR A 64 10.52 2.38 -5.89
N VAL A 65 10.28 1.78 -4.71
CA VAL A 65 10.75 0.42 -4.38
C VAL A 65 10.15 -0.65 -5.29
N LEU A 66 8.87 -0.51 -5.60
CA LEU A 66 8.13 -1.40 -6.51
C LEU A 66 8.33 -1.00 -7.99
N ASN A 67 9.02 0.11 -8.26
CA ASN A 67 9.26 0.68 -9.58
C ASN A 67 7.97 0.72 -10.43
N THR A 68 6.92 1.32 -9.89
CA THR A 68 5.58 1.37 -10.50
C THR A 68 5.09 2.81 -10.68
N GLN A 69 3.95 2.99 -11.34
CA GLN A 69 3.22 4.26 -11.36
C GLN A 69 2.11 4.26 -10.32
N TYR A 70 1.67 5.44 -9.89
CA TYR A 70 0.58 5.58 -8.91
C TYR A 70 -0.72 4.97 -9.43
N ASP A 71 -1.02 5.11 -10.72
CA ASP A 71 -2.22 4.55 -11.35
C ASP A 71 -2.33 3.03 -11.15
N GLU A 72 -1.20 2.31 -11.14
CA GLU A 72 -1.20 0.87 -10.88
C GLU A 72 -1.47 0.53 -9.40
N ILE A 73 -1.10 1.41 -8.47
CA ILE A 73 -1.39 1.26 -7.03
C ILE A 73 -2.89 1.45 -6.76
N PHE A 74 -3.53 2.38 -7.47
CA PHE A 74 -4.96 2.69 -7.32
C PHE A 74 -5.86 2.01 -8.36
N LYS A 75 -5.31 1.14 -9.20
CA LYS A 75 -6.01 0.49 -10.29
C LYS A 75 -7.26 -0.25 -9.81
N GLY A 76 -8.38 0.04 -10.45
CA GLY A 76 -9.67 -0.60 -10.17
C GLY A 76 -10.31 -0.20 -8.85
N LEU A 77 -9.78 0.81 -8.15
CA LEU A 77 -10.41 1.37 -6.95
C LEU A 77 -11.36 2.51 -7.34
N SER A 78 -12.56 2.48 -6.77
CA SER A 78 -13.59 3.52 -6.93
C SER A 78 -14.11 3.92 -5.56
N PRO A 79 -14.39 5.21 -5.31
CA PRO A 79 -14.90 5.67 -4.02
C PRO A 79 -16.16 4.91 -3.58
N ILE A 80 -16.23 4.57 -2.29
CA ILE A 80 -17.45 4.04 -1.69
C ILE A 80 -18.36 5.21 -1.35
N ASN A 81 -19.61 5.20 -1.82
CA ASN A 81 -20.60 6.19 -1.41
C ASN A 81 -21.04 5.90 0.04
N LYS A 82 -20.63 6.77 0.96
CA LYS A 82 -20.95 6.63 2.40
C LYS A 82 -22.43 6.89 2.74
N TYR A 83 -23.21 7.41 1.80
CA TYR A 83 -24.63 7.75 1.99
C TYR A 83 -25.59 6.76 1.32
N GLU A 84 -25.11 5.77 0.58
CA GLU A 84 -25.93 4.71 -0.02
C GLU A 84 -26.12 3.49 0.89
N GLN A 85 -25.32 3.35 1.95
CA GLN A 85 -25.46 2.27 2.95
C GLN A 85 -26.54 2.54 4.01
N GLY A 86 -27.68 3.09 3.60
CA GLY A 86 -28.81 3.43 4.48
C GLY A 86 -30.17 3.07 3.91
N VAL A 87 -30.23 2.27 2.84
CA VAL A 87 -31.47 1.73 2.29
C VAL A 87 -31.49 0.22 2.52
N GLU A 88 -31.73 -0.18 3.75
CA GLU A 88 -32.44 -1.44 4.10
C GLU A 88 -33.62 -1.07 4.99
#